data_AF-A0A8S2UXP5-F1
#
_entry.id   AF-A0A8S2UXP5-F1
#
_cell.length_a   1.000
_cell.length_b   1.000
_cell.length_c   1.000
_cell.angle_alpha   90.00
_cell.angle_beta   90.00
_cell.angle_gamma   90.00
#
_symmetry.space_group_name_H-M   'P 1'
#
loop_
_entity.id
_entity.type
_entity.pdbx_description
1 polymer ?
#
loop_
_entity_poly.entity_id
_entity_poly.type
_entity_poly.pdbx_seq_one_letter_code
_entity_poly.pdbx_strand_id
1 'polypeptide(L)'
;IIRQISSNFYSDLLIGLGLNPKDESNSQFNINEMTMKFEKIFLEKTQQEWIEIFDKLDACCTPVLNWTQAHEHEHNKKRKNFISSPTNNTHVPKPVPNFSLTPSHINLNLPYSGQHTVDILAEIGYSSTEIEQFLEQHVVHKTEKKLKAKL
;
A
#
# COMPACT_ATOMS: atom_id res chain seq x y z
N ILE A 1 2.77 14.77 9.42
CA ILE A 1 1.50 14.40 8.74
C ILE A 1 0.41 15.33 9.26
N ILE A 2 0.25 16.54 8.71
CA ILE A 2 -0.95 17.38 8.90
C ILE A 2 -1.00 18.32 7.68
N ARG A 3 -1.95 18.13 6.75
CA ARG A 3 -2.27 19.18 5.77
C ARG A 3 -3.74 19.13 5.39
N GLN A 4 -4.31 20.34 5.45
CA GLN A 4 -5.71 20.73 5.25
C GLN A 4 -6.63 20.48 6.45
N ILE A 5 -6.83 21.54 7.24
CA ILE A 5 -7.79 21.56 8.32
C ILE A 5 -8.89 22.57 7.98
N SER A 6 -10.09 22.11 7.65
CA SER A 6 -11.28 22.95 7.86
C SER A 6 -11.40 23.22 9.37
N SER A 7 -11.86 24.39 9.80
CA SER A 7 -11.87 24.80 11.23
C SER A 7 -12.43 23.73 12.19
N ASN A 8 -13.37 22.91 11.69
CA ASN A 8 -14.02 21.88 12.48
C ASN A 8 -13.07 20.71 12.83
N PHE A 9 -12.23 20.23 11.89
CA PHE A 9 -11.32 19.12 12.18
C PHE A 9 -10.19 19.52 13.15
N TYR A 10 -9.81 20.80 13.21
CA TYR A 10 -8.80 21.28 14.18
C TYR A 10 -9.39 21.31 15.57
N SER A 11 -10.64 21.78 15.70
CA SER A 11 -11.37 21.76 16.97
C SER A 11 -11.46 20.33 17.51
N ASP A 12 -11.83 19.36 16.67
CA ASP A 12 -11.93 17.96 17.07
C ASP A 12 -10.57 17.35 17.42
N LEU A 13 -9.50 17.74 16.72
CA LEU A 13 -8.12 17.37 17.10
C LEU A 13 -7.79 17.89 18.50
N LEU A 14 -8.05 19.17 18.78
CA LEU A 14 -7.78 19.78 20.08
C LEU A 14 -8.60 19.09 21.19
N ILE A 15 -9.89 18.84 20.95
CA ILE A 15 -10.77 18.12 21.89
C ILE A 15 -10.19 16.73 22.19
N GLY A 16 -9.78 15.97 21.18
CA GLY A 16 -9.18 14.65 21.35
C GLY A 16 -7.86 14.67 22.13
N LEU A 17 -7.09 15.76 22.01
CA LEU A 17 -5.88 15.99 22.79
C LEU A 17 -6.12 16.54 24.19
N GLY A 18 -7.38 16.76 24.59
CA GLY A 18 -7.74 17.36 25.88
C GLY A 18 -7.48 18.87 25.97
N LEU A 19 -7.33 19.54 24.82
CA LEU A 19 -7.14 20.97 24.71
C LEU A 19 -8.47 21.68 24.44
N ASN A 20 -8.60 22.92 24.88
CA ASN A 20 -9.78 23.75 24.63
C ASN A 20 -9.65 24.50 23.29
N PRO A 21 -10.53 24.26 22.31
CA PRO A 21 -10.48 24.94 21.01
C PRO A 21 -10.52 26.46 21.07
N LYS A 22 -11.17 27.03 22.10
CA LYS A 22 -11.26 28.49 22.25
C LYS A 22 -9.91 29.12 22.55
N ASP A 23 -9.12 28.46 23.39
CA ASP A 23 -7.82 28.95 23.86
C ASP A 23 -6.75 28.87 22.77
N GLU A 24 -6.91 27.92 21.83
CA GLU A 24 -5.92 27.59 20.80
C GLU A 24 -6.40 27.87 19.36
N SER A 25 -7.50 28.61 19.21
CA SER A 25 -8.21 28.82 17.94
C SER A 25 -7.33 29.40 16.81
N ASN A 26 -6.36 30.25 17.15
CA ASN A 26 -5.41 30.84 16.19
C ASN A 26 -4.04 30.16 16.17
N SER A 27 -3.79 29.22 17.09
CA SER A 27 -2.46 28.62 17.29
C SER A 27 -2.06 27.66 16.16
N GLN A 28 -3.01 27.22 15.33
CA GLN A 28 -2.74 26.34 14.18
C GLN A 28 -1.69 26.90 13.20
N PHE A 29 -1.50 28.22 13.18
CA PHE A 29 -0.50 28.88 12.34
C PHE A 29 0.89 28.95 12.99
N ASN A 30 1.01 28.72 14.30
CA ASN A 30 2.29 28.60 14.99
C ASN A 30 2.79 27.16 14.99
N ILE A 31 3.25 26.72 13.82
CA ILE A 31 3.60 25.30 13.56
C ILE A 31 4.64 24.76 14.55
N ASN A 32 5.66 25.54 14.89
CA ASN A 32 6.75 25.07 15.77
C ASN A 32 6.25 24.83 17.20
N GLU A 33 5.52 25.80 17.76
CA GLU A 33 4.95 25.69 19.11
C GLU A 33 3.95 24.53 19.20
N MET A 34 3.02 24.45 18.25
CA MET A 34 2.00 23.40 18.25
C MET A 34 2.59 22.02 18.04
N THR A 35 3.64 21.87 17.22
CA THR A 35 4.33 20.59 17.04
C THR A 35 4.94 20.11 18.36
N MET A 36 5.68 20.98 19.07
CA MET A 36 6.28 20.64 20.36
C MET A 36 5.24 20.30 21.43
N LYS A 37 4.10 21.02 21.42
CA LYS A 37 2.99 20.77 22.34
C LYS A 37 2.31 19.43 22.04
N PHE A 38 1.98 19.16 20.79
CA PHE A 38 1.36 17.91 20.37
C PHE A 38 2.27 16.72 20.61
N GLU A 39 3.57 16.83 20.34
CA GLU A 39 4.54 15.78 20.62
C GLU A 39 4.50 15.36 22.10
N LYS A 40 4.54 16.32 23.02
CA LYS A 40 4.45 16.04 24.47
C LYS A 40 3.16 15.30 24.83
N ILE A 41 2.02 15.75 24.30
CA ILE A 41 0.72 15.13 24.59
C ILE A 41 0.67 13.72 24.01
N PHE A 42 1.08 13.51 22.75
CA PHE A 42 1.04 12.20 22.11
C PHE A 42 1.91 11.15 22.82
N LEU A 43 2.97 11.56 23.53
CA LEU A 43 3.81 10.67 24.34
C LEU A 43 3.12 10.16 25.62
N GLU A 44 1.99 10.75 26.03
CA GLU A 44 1.28 10.38 27.27
C GLU A 44 0.44 9.11 27.13
N LYS A 45 0.16 8.66 25.89
CA LYS A 45 -0.63 7.45 25.63
C LYS A 45 -0.03 6.62 24.51
N THR A 46 -0.36 5.34 24.50
CA THR A 46 -0.02 4.43 23.41
C THR A 46 -0.80 4.78 22.14
N GLN A 47 -0.31 4.33 20.98
CA GLN A 47 -1.02 4.50 19.70
C GLN A 47 -2.44 3.92 19.76
N GLN A 48 -2.64 2.79 20.44
CA GLN A 48 -3.96 2.13 20.53
C GLN A 48 -4.97 2.98 21.31
N GLU A 49 -4.55 3.58 22.42
CA GLU A 49 -5.40 4.50 23.19
C GLU A 49 -5.76 5.75 22.37
N TRP A 50 -4.82 6.28 21.59
CA TRP A 50 -5.12 7.39 20.68
C TRP A 50 -6.11 7.01 19.59
N ILE A 51 -6.00 5.81 19.02
CA ILE A 51 -6.97 5.30 18.04
C ILE A 51 -8.38 5.28 18.67
N GLU A 52 -8.53 4.75 19.88
CA GLU A 52 -9.83 4.66 20.57
C GLU A 52 -10.47 6.02 20.89
N ILE A 53 -9.65 7.06 21.06
CA ILE A 53 -10.09 8.44 21.26
C ILE A 53 -10.50 9.05 19.91
N PHE A 54 -9.63 8.99 18.91
CA PHE A 54 -9.82 9.69 17.64
C PHE A 54 -10.80 8.98 16.69
N ASP A 55 -11.05 7.67 16.83
CA ASP A 55 -12.08 6.95 16.05
C ASP A 55 -13.51 7.46 16.31
N LYS A 56 -13.71 8.19 17.41
CA LYS A 56 -15.00 8.79 17.79
C LYS A 56 -15.14 10.24 17.37
N LEU A 57 -14.09 10.84 16.82
CA LEU A 57 -14.01 12.25 16.48
C LEU A 57 -13.79 12.42 14.99
N ASP A 58 -14.32 13.50 14.42
CA ASP A 58 -14.02 13.87 13.04
C ASP A 58 -12.73 14.71 13.05
N ALA A 59 -11.64 14.12 13.55
CA ALA A 59 -10.33 14.75 13.60
C ALA A 59 -9.45 14.22 12.46
N CYS A 60 -8.64 15.10 11.86
CA CYS A 60 -7.61 14.70 10.90
C CYS A 60 -6.39 14.06 11.60
N CYS A 61 -6.62 12.99 12.35
CA CYS A 61 -5.61 12.20 13.05
C CYS A 61 -5.78 10.73 12.68
N THR A 62 -4.70 10.09 12.22
CA THR A 62 -4.72 8.67 11.84
C THR A 62 -3.44 8.00 12.31
N PRO A 63 -3.47 6.72 12.70
CA PRO A 63 -2.27 6.01 13.12
C PRO A 63 -1.29 5.83 11.96
N VAL A 64 0.01 5.84 12.28
CA VAL A 64 1.06 5.43 11.34
C VAL A 64 1.24 3.92 11.46
N LEU A 65 0.82 3.20 10.42
CA LEU A 65 0.90 1.74 10.36
C LEU A 65 2.13 1.30 9.57
N ASN A 66 2.75 0.20 10.01
CA ASN A 66 3.79 -0.46 9.21
C ASN A 66 3.17 -1.33 8.10
N TRP A 67 4.01 -1.90 7.23
CA TRP A 67 3.53 -2.68 6.09
C TRP A 67 2.78 -3.96 6.48
N THR A 68 3.14 -4.60 7.61
CA THR A 68 2.42 -5.79 8.10
C THR A 68 1.08 -5.43 8.71
N GLN A 69 0.93 -4.25 9.30
CA GLN A 69 -0.34 -3.79 9.88
C GLN A 69 -1.28 -3.19 8.83
N ALA A 70 -0.74 -2.55 7.80
CA ALA A 70 -1.52 -1.79 6.82
C ALA A 70 -2.61 -2.65 6.16
N HIS A 71 -2.29 -3.89 5.75
CA HIS A 71 -3.26 -4.78 5.11
C HIS A 71 -4.36 -5.27 6.07
N GLU A 72 -4.10 -5.28 7.37
CA GLU A 72 -5.04 -5.73 8.39
C GLU A 72 -6.00 -4.62 8.86
N HIS A 73 -5.70 -3.36 8.53
CA HIS A 73 -6.53 -2.23 8.93
C HIS A 73 -7.96 -2.36 8.38
N GLU A 74 -8.96 -2.03 9.20
CA GLU A 74 -10.39 -2.21 8.89
C GLU A 74 -10.79 -1.58 7.54
N HIS A 75 -10.30 -0.36 7.24
CA HIS A 75 -10.56 0.27 5.95
C HIS A 75 -10.00 -0.51 4.76
N ASN A 76 -8.82 -1.11 4.90
CA ASN A 76 -8.17 -1.87 3.83
C ASN A 76 -8.83 -3.25 3.64
N LYS A 77 -9.24 -3.90 4.74
CA LYS A 77 -10.03 -5.14 4.72
C LYS A 77 -11.38 -4.94 4.04
N LYS A 78 -12.16 -3.93 4.46
CA LYS A 78 -13.49 -3.62 3.90
C LYS A 78 -13.44 -3.35 2.40
N ARG A 79 -12.39 -2.65 1.93
CA ARG A 79 -12.20 -2.32 0.52
C ARG A 79 -11.49 -3.41 -0.28
N LYS A 80 -11.02 -4.47 0.38
CA LYS A 80 -10.21 -5.54 -0.22
C LYS A 80 -9.03 -4.96 -1.02
N ASN A 81 -8.33 -3.98 -0.45
CA ASN A 81 -7.24 -3.24 -1.10
C ASN A 81 -5.94 -4.04 -1.26
N PHE A 82 -5.82 -5.18 -0.58
CA PHE A 82 -4.65 -6.06 -0.64
C PHE A 82 -5.05 -7.45 -1.13
N ILE A 83 -4.10 -8.17 -1.73
CA ILE A 83 -4.23 -9.57 -2.16
C ILE A 83 -3.04 -10.37 -1.67
N SER A 84 -3.28 -11.63 -1.35
CA SER A 84 -2.25 -12.56 -0.92
C SER A 84 -1.47 -13.09 -2.13
N SER A 85 -0.15 -12.93 -2.10
CA SER A 85 0.76 -13.47 -3.10
C SER A 85 1.02 -14.96 -2.85
N PRO A 86 0.81 -15.83 -3.85
CA PRO A 86 0.98 -17.27 -3.69
C PRO A 86 2.45 -17.69 -3.54
N THR A 87 3.41 -16.85 -3.92
CA THR A 87 4.84 -17.21 -3.97
C THR A 87 5.59 -16.97 -2.65
N ASN A 88 5.13 -16.03 -1.82
CA ASN A 88 5.84 -15.61 -0.62
C ASN A 88 4.92 -15.37 0.59
N ASN A 89 3.63 -15.75 0.49
CA ASN A 89 2.62 -15.53 1.52
C ASN A 89 2.53 -14.08 2.04
N THR A 90 2.91 -13.09 1.21
CA THR A 90 2.84 -11.67 1.54
C THR A 90 1.58 -11.04 0.97
N HIS A 91 1.14 -9.92 1.58
CA HIS A 91 0.05 -9.12 1.05
C HIS A 91 0.60 -8.00 0.17
N VAL A 92 0.16 -7.95 -1.08
CA VAL A 92 0.52 -6.88 -2.02
C VAL A 92 -0.70 -5.99 -2.29
N PRO A 93 -0.51 -4.69 -2.52
CA PRO A 93 -1.60 -3.80 -2.89
C PRO A 93 -2.25 -4.24 -4.22
N LYS A 94 -3.57 -4.11 -4.31
CA LYS A 94 -4.29 -4.22 -5.58
C LYS A 94 -4.05 -2.98 -6.45
N PRO A 95 -4.09 -3.12 -7.78
CA PRO A 95 -4.20 -2.00 -8.70
C PRO A 95 -5.37 -1.10 -8.32
N VAL A 96 -5.14 0.20 -8.45
CA VAL A 96 -6.11 1.26 -8.22
C VAL A 96 -6.18 2.16 -9.46
N PRO A 97 -7.33 2.79 -9.77
CA PRO A 97 -8.60 2.74 -9.03
C PRO A 97 -9.41 1.44 -9.26
N ASN A 98 -10.36 1.15 -8.37
CA ASN A 98 -11.28 0.02 -8.53
C ASN A 98 -12.38 0.38 -9.55
N PHE A 99 -12.43 -0.32 -10.67
CA PHE A 99 -13.46 -0.15 -11.70
C PHE A 99 -14.62 -1.14 -11.50
N SER A 100 -15.86 -0.65 -11.57
CA SER A 100 -17.07 -1.49 -11.43
C SER A 100 -17.40 -2.26 -12.71
N LEU A 101 -17.19 -1.66 -13.88
CA LEU A 101 -17.53 -2.26 -15.19
C LEU A 101 -16.42 -3.14 -15.74
N THR A 102 -15.16 -2.78 -15.50
CA THR A 102 -13.98 -3.49 -16.00
C THR A 102 -13.01 -3.77 -14.85
N PRO A 103 -13.34 -4.70 -13.92
CA PRO A 103 -12.47 -5.03 -12.81
C PRO A 103 -11.07 -5.44 -13.29
N SER A 104 -10.03 -4.99 -12.59
CA SER A 104 -8.66 -5.37 -12.93
C SER A 104 -8.42 -6.86 -12.63
N HIS A 105 -7.89 -7.58 -13.62
CA HIS A 105 -7.41 -8.96 -13.45
C HIS A 105 -5.90 -8.93 -13.19
N ILE A 106 -5.46 -9.61 -12.14
CA ILE A 106 -4.06 -9.65 -11.73
C ILE A 106 -3.59 -11.09 -11.77
N ASN A 107 -2.51 -11.33 -12.52
CA ASN A 107 -1.78 -12.58 -12.44
C ASN A 107 -0.55 -12.38 -11.56
N LEU A 108 -0.55 -13.00 -10.38
CA LEU A 108 0.58 -12.93 -9.44
C LEU A 108 1.67 -13.98 -9.72
N ASN A 109 1.48 -14.83 -10.74
CA ASN A 109 2.50 -15.77 -11.18
C ASN A 109 3.52 -15.02 -12.03
N LEU A 110 4.61 -14.59 -11.38
CA LEU A 110 5.72 -13.93 -12.05
C LEU A 110 6.38 -14.89 -13.04
N PRO A 111 6.60 -14.48 -14.30
CA PRO A 111 7.29 -15.33 -15.27
C PRO A 111 8.76 -15.48 -14.91
N TYR A 112 9.32 -16.66 -15.16
CA TYR A 112 10.77 -16.84 -15.16
C TYR A 112 11.40 -16.20 -16.39
N SER A 113 12.66 -15.78 -16.28
CA SER A 113 13.42 -15.27 -17.42
C SER A 113 13.57 -16.35 -18.49
N GLY A 114 12.93 -16.17 -19.64
CA GLY A 114 12.93 -17.13 -20.75
C GLY A 114 11.73 -18.10 -20.75
N GLN A 115 10.75 -17.89 -19.88
CA GLN A 115 9.55 -18.75 -19.78
C GLN A 115 8.70 -18.73 -21.07
N HIS A 116 8.55 -17.56 -21.69
CA HIS A 116 7.65 -17.35 -22.85
C HIS A 116 8.41 -17.07 -24.16
N THR A 117 9.73 -17.27 -24.19
CA THR A 117 10.56 -16.92 -25.36
C THR A 117 10.07 -17.57 -26.65
N VAL A 118 9.83 -18.88 -26.62
CA VAL A 118 9.39 -19.63 -27.80
C VAL A 118 7.96 -19.22 -28.20
N ASP A 119 7.07 -19.07 -27.22
CA ASP A 119 5.66 -18.73 -27.47
C ASP A 119 5.55 -17.37 -28.16
N ILE A 120 6.30 -16.36 -27.67
CA ILE A 120 6.30 -15.01 -28.25
C ILE A 120 6.92 -15.01 -29.66
N LEU A 121 8.04 -15.72 -29.87
CA LEU A 121 8.68 -15.78 -31.20
C LEU A 121 7.77 -16.45 -32.24
N ALA A 122 7.03 -17.48 -31.85
CA ALA A 122 6.04 -18.11 -32.71
C ALA A 122 4.84 -17.17 -32.99
N GLU A 123 4.34 -16.46 -31.98
CA GLU A 123 3.23 -15.50 -32.12
C GLU A 123 3.55 -14.38 -33.12
N ILE A 124 4.79 -13.87 -33.12
CA ILE A 124 5.23 -12.81 -34.04
C ILE A 124 5.64 -13.32 -35.42
N GLY A 125 5.59 -14.64 -35.67
CA GLY A 125 5.69 -15.23 -37.01
C GLY A 125 7.00 -15.93 -37.36
N TYR A 126 7.91 -16.16 -36.41
CA TYR A 126 9.10 -16.98 -36.68
C TYR A 126 8.74 -18.47 -36.81
N SER A 127 9.39 -19.14 -37.76
CA SER A 127 9.28 -20.60 -37.92
C SER A 127 9.96 -21.34 -36.76
N SER A 128 9.54 -22.58 -36.50
CA SER A 128 10.19 -23.43 -35.49
C SER A 128 11.69 -23.61 -35.73
N THR A 129 12.09 -23.70 -37.01
CA THR A 129 13.48 -23.83 -37.42
C THR A 129 14.32 -22.59 -37.12
N GLU A 130 13.77 -21.38 -37.31
CA GLU A 130 14.47 -20.13 -36.96
C GLU A 130 14.60 -19.98 -35.45
N ILE A 131 13.56 -20.36 -34.70
CA ILE A 131 13.57 -20.32 -33.23
C ILE A 131 14.63 -21.27 -32.67
N GLU A 132 14.73 -22.50 -33.20
CA GLU A 132 15.79 -23.46 -32.83
C GLU A 132 17.18 -22.87 -33.10
N GLN A 133 17.38 -22.25 -34.27
CA GLN A 133 18.64 -21.59 -34.60
C GLN A 133 18.99 -20.46 -33.61
N PHE A 134 18.03 -19.63 -33.19
CA PHE A 134 18.28 -18.57 -32.21
C PHE A 134 18.64 -19.12 -30.82
N LEU A 135 18.07 -20.25 -30.43
CA LEU A 135 18.40 -20.92 -29.17
C LEU A 135 19.81 -21.52 -29.21
N GLU A 136 20.18 -22.16 -30.31
CA GLU A 136 21.52 -22.72 -30.53
C GLU A 136 22.60 -21.64 -30.60
N GLN A 137 22.30 -20.51 -31.25
CA GLN A 137 23.20 -19.36 -31.34
C GLN A 137 23.23 -18.51 -30.05
N HIS A 138 22.45 -18.87 -29.03
CA HIS A 138 22.30 -18.11 -27.78
C HIS A 138 21.88 -16.65 -27.97
N VAL A 139 21.18 -16.34 -29.07
CA VAL A 139 20.54 -15.03 -29.29
C VAL A 139 19.38 -14.86 -28.32
N VAL A 140 18.69 -15.96 -28.00
CA VAL A 140 17.63 -16.04 -27.01
C VAL A 140 17.83 -17.28 -26.13
N HIS A 141 17.18 -17.32 -24.97
CA HIS A 141 17.18 -18.50 -24.09
C HIS A 141 15.75 -18.91 -23.72
N LYS A 142 15.57 -20.22 -23.48
CA LYS A 142 14.33 -20.80 -22.95
C LYS A 142 14.61 -21.40 -21.59
N THR A 143 13.74 -21.17 -20.61
CA THR A 143 13.81 -21.89 -19.34
C THR A 143 13.21 -23.28 -19.50
N GLU A 144 13.98 -24.33 -19.24
CA GLU A 144 13.42 -25.66 -18.99
C GLU A 144 12.82 -25.69 -17.59
N LYS A 145 11.58 -26.17 -17.49
CA LYS A 145 10.72 -26.17 -16.29
C LYS A 145 11.37 -26.91 -15.09
N LYS A 146 12.35 -26.32 -14.39
CA LYS A 146 12.83 -26.83 -13.11
C LYS A 146 11.92 -26.33 -11.99
N LEU A 147 10.89 -27.13 -11.70
CA LEU A 147 10.17 -27.13 -10.42
C LEU A 147 11.17 -27.38 -9.28
N LYS A 148 11.77 -26.32 -8.75
CA LYS A 148 12.28 -26.27 -7.37
C LYS A 148 12.04 -24.88 -6.81
N ALA A 149 10.82 -24.63 -6.35
CA ALA A 149 10.61 -23.63 -5.31
C ALA A 149 11.36 -24.15 -4.06
N LYS A 150 12.55 -23.60 -3.80
CA LYS A 150 13.22 -23.78 -2.52
C LYS A 150 12.51 -22.85 -1.55
N LEU A 151 11.92 -23.46 -0.52
CA LEU A 151 11.40 -22.83 0.70
C LEU A 151 12.47 -21.94 1.36
#